data_AF-A0AAD5FCB7-F1
#
_entry.id   AF-A0AAD5FCB7-F1
#
_cell.length_a   1.000
_cell.length_b   1.000
_cell.length_c   1.000
_cell.angle_alpha   90.00
_cell.angle_beta   90.00
_cell.angle_gamma   90.00
#
_symmetry.space_group_name_H-M   'P 1'
#
loop_
_entity.id
_entity.type
_entity.pdbx_description
1 polymer ?
#
loop_
_entity_poly.entity_id
_entity_poly.type
_entity_poly.pdbx_seq_one_letter_code
_entity_poly.pdbx_strand_id
1 'polypeptide(L)'
;MYGVKAWAIWVQQRAELTDASPLVLKEDVLDCSSEELGDALCHFISEVRRPNGQPYAPDSVYYLCLGIQQHLLENGRLENIFTDPLYNQFTTDMTRLIKDWEGNLTPSGFLQSRIEETFLWECKQLGALSPYVLLNTLIFFGVKHLDLKTVDQHQHLSFASIARCSRNMKHGRSSYLRFRFAGTDDGEREKRVLLGKRKRDDAEEDVEYGEMPENTEDPLHCPVRLYEFYLSKCPDCVKERPDVFYLQPESSCHPGSSVWYSTQPLDGTILDSMLSRILAVRDVHVEPKPMQPSSSDEDTP
;
A
#
# COMPACT_ATOMS: atom_id res chain seq x y z
N MET A 1 -6.18 20.77 8.10
CA MET A 1 -5.42 19.93 7.16
C MET A 1 -4.79 20.78 6.05
N TYR A 2 -3.55 20.48 5.63
CA TYR A 2 -2.81 21.28 4.63
C TYR A 2 -3.40 21.14 3.20
N GLY A 3 -3.91 19.94 2.85
CA GLY A 3 -4.62 19.66 1.59
C GLY A 3 -5.78 20.59 1.30
N VAL A 4 -6.73 20.70 2.24
CA VAL A 4 -7.93 21.57 2.12
C VAL A 4 -7.55 23.05 1.97
N LYS A 5 -6.50 23.51 2.66
CA LYS A 5 -6.02 24.89 2.51
C LYS A 5 -5.44 25.14 1.12
N ALA A 6 -4.65 24.19 0.59
CA ALA A 6 -4.10 24.29 -0.75
C ALA A 6 -5.21 24.24 -1.83
N TRP A 7 -6.25 23.43 -1.60
CA TRP A 7 -7.45 23.41 -2.44
C TRP A 7 -8.11 24.79 -2.51
N ALA A 8 -8.47 25.38 -1.37
CA ALA A 8 -9.14 26.67 -1.32
C ALA A 8 -8.32 27.78 -2.01
N ILE A 9 -7.00 27.81 -1.77
CA ILE A 9 -6.09 28.76 -2.43
C ILE A 9 -6.06 28.54 -3.95
N TRP A 10 -5.98 27.29 -4.39
CA TRP A 10 -5.98 26.96 -5.82
C TRP A 10 -7.30 27.37 -6.50
N VAL A 11 -8.45 27.14 -5.87
CA VAL A 11 -9.76 27.57 -6.38
C VAL A 11 -9.80 29.08 -6.56
N GLN A 12 -9.35 29.84 -5.56
CA GLN A 12 -9.30 31.30 -5.62
C GLN A 12 -8.40 31.80 -6.76
N GLN A 13 -7.19 31.24 -6.90
CA GLN A 13 -6.27 31.59 -7.98
C GLN A 13 -6.85 31.30 -9.36
N ARG A 14 -7.57 30.18 -9.50
CA ARG A 14 -8.18 29.80 -10.78
C ARG A 14 -9.35 30.72 -11.15
N ALA A 15 -10.11 31.20 -10.16
CA ALA A 15 -11.18 32.19 -10.37
C ALA A 15 -10.62 33.54 -10.86
N GLU A 16 -9.48 33.99 -10.32
CA GLU A 16 -8.83 35.23 -10.75
C GLU A 16 -8.24 35.15 -12.17
N LEU A 17 -7.74 33.99 -12.58
CA LEU A 17 -7.13 33.78 -13.90
C LEU A 17 -8.16 33.55 -15.01
N THR A 18 -9.37 33.10 -14.65
CA THR A 18 -10.35 32.63 -15.61
C THR A 18 -11.65 33.40 -15.44
N ASP A 19 -11.74 34.58 -16.07
CA ASP A 19 -12.95 35.41 -16.17
C ASP A 19 -14.13 34.68 -16.90
N ALA A 20 -13.94 33.42 -17.31
CA ALA A 20 -14.86 32.63 -18.15
C ALA A 20 -14.70 31.09 -18.05
N SER A 21 -14.28 30.51 -16.92
CA SER A 21 -14.33 29.04 -16.77
C SER A 21 -15.78 28.57 -16.53
N PRO A 22 -16.31 27.58 -17.27
CA PRO A 22 -17.64 27.02 -17.02
C PRO A 22 -17.71 26.15 -15.74
N LEU A 23 -16.57 25.76 -15.17
CA LEU A 23 -16.51 25.01 -13.91
C LEU A 23 -16.58 25.98 -12.74
N VAL A 24 -17.76 26.09 -12.12
CA VAL A 24 -17.94 26.77 -10.84
C VAL A 24 -17.34 25.90 -9.73
N LEU A 25 -16.05 26.08 -9.48
CA LEU A 25 -15.34 25.39 -8.40
C LEU A 25 -15.73 25.99 -7.06
N LYS A 26 -15.91 25.13 -6.07
CA LYS A 26 -16.28 25.51 -4.70
C LYS A 26 -15.03 25.49 -3.82
N GLU A 27 -14.87 26.54 -3.02
CA GLU A 27 -13.71 26.68 -2.14
C GLU A 27 -13.69 25.63 -1.03
N ASP A 28 -14.87 25.26 -0.51
CA ASP A 28 -15.01 24.14 0.41
C ASP A 28 -15.21 22.85 -0.40
N VAL A 29 -14.33 21.88 -0.18
CA VAL A 29 -14.40 20.56 -0.80
C VAL A 29 -15.71 19.84 -0.42
N LEU A 30 -16.24 20.09 0.77
CA LEU A 30 -17.47 19.45 1.25
C LEU A 30 -18.70 19.90 0.45
N ASP A 31 -18.67 21.09 -0.15
CA ASP A 31 -19.77 21.60 -0.96
C ASP A 31 -19.77 21.00 -2.39
N CYS A 32 -18.66 20.40 -2.84
CA CYS A 32 -18.57 19.70 -4.12
C CYS A 32 -19.38 18.39 -4.07
N SER A 33 -20.20 18.14 -5.09
CA SER A 33 -20.67 16.77 -5.36
C SER A 33 -19.49 15.85 -5.68
N SER A 34 -19.69 14.54 -5.61
CA SER A 34 -18.64 13.56 -5.88
C SER A 34 -18.12 13.66 -7.34
N GLU A 35 -19.00 13.96 -8.30
CA GLU A 35 -18.63 14.20 -9.71
C GLU A 35 -17.81 15.50 -9.87
N GLU A 36 -18.30 16.62 -9.33
CA GLU A 36 -17.57 17.90 -9.35
C GLU A 36 -16.18 17.77 -8.71
N LEU A 37 -16.10 17.03 -7.60
CA LEU A 37 -14.84 16.79 -6.91
C LEU A 37 -13.88 15.95 -7.74
N GLY A 38 -14.36 14.88 -8.38
CA GLY A 38 -13.55 14.03 -9.26
C GLY A 38 -12.92 14.82 -10.41
N ASP A 39 -13.71 15.61 -11.12
CA ASP A 39 -13.24 16.45 -12.22
C ASP A 39 -12.25 17.52 -11.73
N ALA A 40 -12.58 18.20 -10.63
CA ALA A 40 -11.75 19.24 -10.06
C ALA A 40 -10.41 18.71 -9.53
N LEU A 41 -10.37 17.49 -8.97
CA LEU A 41 -9.14 16.85 -8.51
C LEU A 41 -8.15 16.59 -9.66
N CYS A 42 -8.62 16.21 -10.85
CA CYS A 42 -7.77 16.04 -12.03
C CYS A 42 -7.02 17.33 -12.39
N HIS A 43 -7.71 18.48 -12.30
CA HIS A 43 -7.08 19.78 -12.50
C HIS A 43 -6.16 20.15 -11.34
N PHE A 44 -6.63 19.97 -10.10
CA PHE A 44 -5.89 20.32 -8.89
C PHE A 44 -4.48 19.72 -8.88
N ILE A 45 -4.32 18.42 -9.18
CA ILE A 45 -3.00 17.77 -9.13
C ILE A 45 -1.99 18.29 -10.16
N SER A 46 -2.46 18.86 -11.27
CA SER A 46 -1.59 19.41 -12.32
C SER A 46 -1.33 20.92 -12.15
N GLU A 47 -2.28 21.63 -11.55
CA GLU A 47 -2.29 23.09 -11.48
C GLU A 47 -1.86 23.64 -10.12
N VAL A 48 -2.00 22.89 -9.02
CA VAL A 48 -1.70 23.39 -7.67
C VAL A 48 -0.24 23.86 -7.55
N ARG A 49 -0.04 25.02 -6.94
CA ARG A 49 1.29 25.64 -6.72
C ARG A 49 1.47 26.03 -5.27
N ARG A 50 2.73 26.05 -4.85
CA ARG A 50 3.14 26.59 -3.54
C ARG A 50 2.81 28.10 -3.48
N PRO A 51 2.73 28.70 -2.27
CA PRO A 51 2.50 30.14 -2.12
C PRO A 51 3.53 31.04 -2.85
N ASN A 52 4.74 30.51 -3.11
CA ASN A 52 5.78 31.20 -3.88
C ASN A 52 5.69 30.97 -5.40
N GLY A 53 4.60 30.36 -5.90
CA GLY A 53 4.36 30.07 -7.31
C GLY A 53 5.06 28.83 -7.87
N GLN A 54 5.97 28.20 -7.11
CA GLN A 54 6.70 27.01 -7.57
C GLN A 54 5.81 25.76 -7.56
N PRO A 55 6.05 24.78 -8.44
CA PRO A 55 5.32 23.52 -8.42
C PRO A 55 5.55 22.75 -7.12
N TYR A 56 4.53 22.02 -6.69
CA TYR A 56 4.69 20.99 -5.67
C TYR A 56 5.43 19.79 -6.26
N ALA A 57 6.23 19.11 -5.45
CA ALA A 57 6.78 17.82 -5.83
C ALA A 57 5.65 16.76 -5.82
N PRO A 58 5.75 15.68 -6.61
CA PRO A 58 4.71 14.65 -6.69
C PRO A 58 4.28 14.06 -5.34
N ASP A 59 5.23 13.76 -4.44
CA ASP A 59 4.95 13.30 -3.07
C ASP A 59 4.12 14.31 -2.28
N SER A 60 4.38 15.61 -2.48
CA SER A 60 3.70 16.70 -1.82
C SER A 60 2.28 16.86 -2.38
N VAL A 61 2.07 16.66 -3.69
CA VAL A 61 0.73 16.65 -4.29
C VAL A 61 -0.09 15.48 -3.74
N TYR A 62 0.51 14.28 -3.65
CA TYR A 62 -0.15 13.13 -3.04
C TYR A 62 -0.51 13.40 -1.57
N TYR A 63 0.40 14.01 -0.80
CA TYR A 63 0.14 14.41 0.59
C TYR A 63 -1.04 15.37 0.71
N LEU A 64 -1.19 16.34 -0.21
CA LEU A 64 -2.33 17.24 -0.25
C LEU A 64 -3.64 16.46 -0.49
N CYS A 65 -3.63 15.50 -1.42
CA CYS A 65 -4.81 14.68 -1.73
C CYS A 65 -5.20 13.77 -0.55
N LEU A 66 -4.22 13.19 0.17
CA LEU A 66 -4.49 12.46 1.41
C LEU A 66 -5.15 13.35 2.47
N GLY A 67 -4.71 14.62 2.58
CA GLY A 67 -5.35 15.60 3.47
C GLY A 67 -6.76 15.99 3.06
N ILE A 68 -7.08 15.92 1.76
CA ILE A 68 -8.47 16.09 1.27
C ILE A 68 -9.30 14.84 1.64
N GLN A 69 -8.77 13.64 1.38
CA GLN A 69 -9.44 12.38 1.73
C GLN A 69 -9.73 12.26 3.23
N GLN A 70 -8.78 12.64 4.08
CA GLN A 70 -8.99 12.68 5.53
C GLN A 70 -10.15 13.63 5.89
N HIS A 71 -10.21 14.81 5.25
CA HIS A 71 -11.24 15.79 5.52
C HIS A 71 -12.64 15.32 5.11
N LEU A 72 -12.76 14.66 3.96
CA LEU A 72 -14.00 14.02 3.54
C LEU A 72 -14.48 13.02 4.60
N LEU A 73 -13.58 12.14 5.03
CA LEU A 73 -13.88 11.09 6.01
C LEU A 73 -14.31 11.66 7.37
N GLU A 74 -13.56 12.61 7.92
CA GLU A 74 -13.84 13.22 9.23
C GLU A 74 -15.19 13.97 9.24
N ASN A 75 -15.68 14.40 8.08
CA ASN A 75 -16.97 15.06 7.91
C ASN A 75 -18.07 14.14 7.37
N GLY A 76 -17.86 12.82 7.41
CA GLY A 76 -18.88 11.82 7.12
C GLY A 76 -19.08 11.50 5.63
N ARG A 77 -18.26 12.03 4.73
CA ARG A 77 -18.22 11.58 3.33
C ARG A 77 -17.34 10.35 3.21
N LEU A 78 -17.97 9.19 3.03
CA LEU A 78 -17.31 7.88 3.02
C LEU A 78 -16.70 7.49 1.67
N GLU A 79 -16.83 8.34 0.66
CA GLU A 79 -16.16 8.15 -0.63
C GLU A 79 -14.64 8.10 -0.45
N ASN A 80 -13.99 7.25 -1.24
CA ASN A 80 -12.54 7.16 -1.29
C ASN A 80 -12.02 7.57 -2.67
N ILE A 81 -11.40 8.76 -2.73
CA ILE A 81 -10.92 9.38 -3.97
C ILE A 81 -9.82 8.56 -4.66
N PHE A 82 -9.19 7.60 -3.98
CA PHE A 82 -8.10 6.78 -4.52
C PHE A 82 -8.53 5.39 -4.99
N THR A 83 -9.77 4.98 -4.69
CA THR A 83 -10.23 3.60 -4.96
C THR A 83 -11.64 3.51 -5.54
N ASP A 84 -12.47 4.53 -5.34
CA ASP A 84 -13.83 4.50 -5.86
C ASP A 84 -13.82 4.76 -7.37
N PRO A 85 -14.58 3.99 -8.18
CA PRO A 85 -14.54 4.08 -9.64
C PRO A 85 -14.81 5.47 -10.23
N LEU A 86 -15.56 6.30 -9.49
CA LEU A 86 -15.86 7.68 -9.89
C LEU A 86 -14.60 8.54 -10.05
N TYR A 87 -13.51 8.20 -9.35
CA TYR A 87 -12.26 8.95 -9.35
C TYR A 87 -11.17 8.26 -10.17
N ASN A 88 -11.51 7.35 -11.08
CA ASN A 88 -10.55 6.58 -11.87
C ASN A 88 -9.61 7.46 -12.71
N GLN A 89 -10.13 8.55 -13.31
CA GLN A 89 -9.30 9.48 -14.09
C GLN A 89 -8.27 10.17 -13.19
N PHE A 90 -8.71 10.74 -12.07
CA PHE A 90 -7.83 11.33 -11.06
C PHE A 90 -6.77 10.32 -10.58
N THR A 91 -7.18 9.10 -10.27
CA THR A 91 -6.30 8.04 -9.78
C THR A 91 -5.25 7.65 -10.82
N THR A 92 -5.63 7.60 -12.10
CA THR A 92 -4.72 7.35 -13.24
C THR A 92 -3.68 8.46 -13.38
N ASP A 93 -4.11 9.72 -13.34
CA ASP A 93 -3.22 10.86 -13.48
C ASP A 93 -2.29 11.02 -12.27
N MET A 94 -2.79 10.73 -11.06
CA MET A 94 -1.98 10.70 -9.84
C MET A 94 -0.93 9.59 -9.89
N THR A 95 -1.30 8.40 -10.39
CA THR A 95 -0.36 7.28 -10.57
C THR A 95 0.77 7.66 -11.52
N ARG A 96 0.45 8.32 -12.65
CA ARG A 96 1.45 8.82 -13.60
C ARG A 96 2.39 9.82 -12.92
N LEU A 97 1.84 10.81 -12.21
CA LEU A 97 2.64 11.83 -11.51
C LEU A 97 3.63 11.21 -10.50
N ILE A 98 3.22 10.16 -9.78
CA ILE A 98 4.07 9.48 -8.80
C ILE A 98 5.11 8.59 -9.48
N LYS A 99 4.77 7.91 -10.58
CA LYS A 99 5.71 7.05 -11.30
C LYS A 99 6.82 7.82 -12.00
N ASP A 100 6.49 8.98 -12.55
CA ASP A 100 7.46 9.87 -13.19
C ASP A 100 8.39 10.55 -12.16
N TRP A 101 8.11 10.38 -10.87
CA TRP A 101 8.93 10.91 -9.79
C TRP A 101 10.04 9.93 -9.45
N GLU A 102 11.28 10.30 -9.76
CA GLU A 102 12.43 9.44 -9.48
C GLU A 102 12.74 9.23 -7.99
N GLY A 103 12.04 9.92 -7.07
CA GLY A 103 12.27 9.82 -5.64
C GLY A 103 13.66 10.32 -5.26
N ASN A 104 13.76 11.28 -4.33
CA ASN A 104 15.09 11.67 -3.84
C ASN A 104 15.61 10.59 -2.86
N LEU A 105 16.02 9.44 -3.39
CA LEU A 105 16.72 8.41 -2.65
C LEU A 105 18.09 8.96 -2.28
N THR A 106 18.34 9.10 -1.00
CA THR A 106 19.67 9.46 -0.52
C THR A 106 20.66 8.33 -0.87
N PRO A 107 21.97 8.62 -0.94
CA PRO A 107 22.99 7.57 -1.09
C PRO A 107 22.95 6.47 -0.02
N SER A 108 22.23 6.71 1.09
CA SER A 108 21.98 5.75 2.16
C SER A 108 20.68 4.96 2.00
N GLY A 109 20.06 4.97 0.81
CA GLY A 109 18.82 4.24 0.51
C GLY A 109 17.55 4.85 1.11
N PHE A 110 17.61 6.05 1.69
CA PHE A 110 16.46 6.66 2.36
C PHE A 110 15.66 7.51 1.39
N LEU A 111 14.37 7.24 1.24
CA LEU A 111 13.48 8.09 0.43
C LEU A 111 13.15 9.35 1.21
N GLN A 112 13.50 10.53 0.69
CA GLN A 112 13.05 11.80 1.27
C GLN A 112 11.62 12.13 0.82
N SER A 113 10.65 11.35 1.31
CA SER A 113 9.21 11.58 1.09
C SER A 113 8.54 12.23 2.29
N ARG A 114 7.52 13.05 2.03
CA ARG A 114 6.59 13.60 3.04
C ARG A 114 5.50 12.63 3.48
N ILE A 115 5.34 11.52 2.77
CA ILE A 115 4.29 10.54 3.04
C ILE A 115 4.75 9.60 4.13
N GLU A 116 4.06 9.62 5.26
CA GLU A 116 4.34 8.78 6.42
C GLU A 116 3.25 7.70 6.57
N GLU A 117 3.65 6.50 6.97
CA GLU A 117 2.73 5.38 7.20
C GLU A 117 1.61 5.74 8.20
N THR A 118 1.96 6.42 9.29
CA THR A 118 1.01 6.88 10.31
C THR A 118 -0.16 7.64 9.70
N PHE A 119 0.12 8.50 8.72
CA PHE A 119 -0.89 9.31 8.06
C PHE A 119 -1.86 8.46 7.24
N LEU A 120 -1.38 7.38 6.61
CA LEU A 120 -2.24 6.47 5.84
C LEU A 120 -3.22 5.70 6.76
N TRP A 121 -2.81 5.36 7.99
CA TRP A 121 -3.70 4.77 9.00
C TRP A 121 -4.75 5.77 9.51
N GLU A 122 -4.37 7.02 9.70
CA GLU A 122 -5.25 8.10 10.14
C GLU A 122 -6.34 8.38 9.10
N CYS A 123 -5.95 8.57 7.82
CA CYS A 123 -6.88 8.86 6.72
C CYS A 123 -7.54 7.61 6.09
N LYS A 124 -7.41 6.45 6.73
CA LYS A 124 -8.03 5.16 6.34
C LYS A 124 -7.70 4.71 4.92
N GLN A 125 -6.50 5.04 4.45
CA GLN A 125 -5.91 4.37 3.29
C GLN A 125 -5.26 3.03 3.66
N LEU A 126 -5.00 2.82 4.96
CA LEU A 126 -4.70 1.52 5.55
C LEU A 126 -5.78 1.15 6.58
N GLY A 127 -6.04 -0.16 6.72
CA GLY A 127 -7.05 -0.73 7.60
C GLY A 127 -7.96 -1.72 6.89
N ALA A 128 -9.18 -1.86 7.39
CA ALA A 128 -10.17 -2.81 6.88
C ALA A 128 -11.56 -2.16 6.67
N LEU A 129 -11.59 -0.84 6.42
CA LEU A 129 -12.83 -0.08 6.30
C LEU A 129 -13.65 -0.47 5.06
N SER A 130 -12.97 -0.83 3.98
CA SER A 130 -13.57 -1.31 2.73
C SER A 130 -12.70 -2.40 2.10
N PRO A 131 -13.21 -3.16 1.11
CA PRO A 131 -12.45 -4.19 0.42
C PRO A 131 -11.17 -3.66 -0.23
N TYR A 132 -11.23 -2.48 -0.85
CA TYR A 132 -10.06 -1.86 -1.49
C TYR A 132 -9.06 -1.32 -0.48
N VAL A 133 -9.50 -0.76 0.65
CA VAL A 133 -8.60 -0.33 1.74
C VAL A 133 -7.88 -1.54 2.34
N LEU A 134 -8.57 -2.66 2.52
CA LEU A 134 -7.95 -3.90 3.00
C LEU A 134 -6.91 -4.44 2.01
N LEU A 135 -7.21 -4.45 0.71
CA LEU A 135 -6.24 -4.85 -0.32
C LEU A 135 -5.02 -3.91 -0.32
N ASN A 136 -5.23 -2.60 -0.29
CA ASN A 136 -4.15 -1.62 -0.20
C ASN A 136 -3.26 -1.86 1.04
N THR A 137 -3.86 -2.29 2.15
CA THR A 137 -3.14 -2.64 3.38
C THR A 137 -2.30 -3.91 3.25
N LEU A 138 -2.81 -4.94 2.60
CA LEU A 138 -2.05 -6.17 2.34
C LEU A 138 -0.92 -5.94 1.33
N ILE A 139 -1.13 -5.09 0.33
CA ILE A 139 -0.07 -4.67 -0.59
C ILE A 139 0.99 -3.90 0.19
N PHE A 140 0.59 -2.96 1.06
CA PHE A 140 1.51 -2.21 1.92
C PHE A 140 2.38 -3.13 2.79
N PHE A 141 1.79 -4.17 3.40
CA PHE A 141 2.56 -5.17 4.13
C PHE A 141 3.51 -5.97 3.23
N GLY A 142 3.09 -6.31 2.01
CA GLY A 142 3.97 -6.95 1.03
C GLY A 142 5.20 -6.11 0.72
N VAL A 143 5.02 -4.80 0.52
CA VAL A 143 6.15 -3.88 0.32
C VAL A 143 7.03 -3.77 1.57
N LYS A 144 6.41 -3.58 2.74
CA LYS A 144 7.12 -3.25 3.99
C LYS A 144 7.84 -4.44 4.61
N HIS A 145 7.26 -5.63 4.55
CA HIS A 145 7.77 -6.82 5.25
C HIS A 145 8.41 -7.86 4.32
N LEU A 146 8.01 -7.87 3.05
CA LEU A 146 8.45 -8.87 2.08
C LEU A 146 9.27 -8.28 0.92
N ASP A 147 9.50 -6.96 0.93
CA ASP A 147 10.23 -6.23 -0.11
C ASP A 147 9.70 -6.44 -1.54
N LEU A 148 8.38 -6.64 -1.68
CA LEU A 148 7.74 -6.72 -2.99
C LEU A 148 7.55 -5.31 -3.52
N LYS A 149 8.26 -4.94 -4.59
CA LYS A 149 8.29 -3.60 -5.17
C LYS A 149 7.68 -3.53 -6.57
N THR A 150 7.37 -4.67 -7.21
CA THR A 150 6.80 -4.72 -8.56
C THR A 150 5.44 -5.39 -8.59
N VAL A 151 4.62 -5.03 -9.59
CA VAL A 151 3.31 -5.66 -9.84
C VAL A 151 3.47 -7.17 -10.00
N ASP A 152 4.48 -7.60 -10.78
CA ASP A 152 4.76 -9.02 -10.99
C ASP A 152 5.04 -9.73 -9.67
N GLN A 153 5.92 -9.19 -8.82
CA GLN A 153 6.22 -9.79 -7.51
C GLN A 153 4.95 -9.99 -6.66
N HIS A 154 4.05 -9.00 -6.65
CA HIS A 154 2.77 -9.11 -5.97
C HIS A 154 1.82 -10.13 -6.62
N GLN A 155 1.81 -10.24 -7.95
CA GLN A 155 0.97 -11.20 -8.69
C GLN A 155 1.44 -12.66 -8.54
N HIS A 156 2.71 -12.90 -8.24
CA HIS A 156 3.24 -14.24 -7.96
C HIS A 156 2.85 -14.78 -6.58
N LEU A 157 2.24 -13.96 -5.71
CA LEU A 157 1.71 -14.44 -4.44
C LEU A 157 0.49 -15.34 -4.66
N SER A 158 0.35 -16.36 -3.83
CA SER A 158 -0.83 -17.24 -3.83
C SER A 158 -1.27 -17.63 -2.44
N PHE A 159 -2.55 -17.99 -2.28
CA PHE A 159 -3.04 -18.50 -1.00
C PHE A 159 -2.33 -19.78 -0.56
N ALA A 160 -2.05 -20.69 -1.48
CA ALA A 160 -1.37 -21.96 -1.18
C ALA A 160 0.09 -21.78 -0.71
N SER A 161 0.72 -20.63 -0.97
CA SER A 161 2.10 -20.35 -0.56
C SER A 161 2.22 -19.73 0.84
N ILE A 162 1.09 -19.46 1.52
CA ILE A 162 1.06 -18.76 2.80
C ILE A 162 0.69 -19.71 3.94
N ALA A 163 1.54 -19.78 4.95
CA ALA A 163 1.29 -20.55 6.16
C ALA A 163 1.28 -19.66 7.39
N ARG A 164 0.30 -19.87 8.29
CA ARG A 164 0.37 -19.30 9.64
C ARG A 164 1.32 -20.13 10.49
N CYS A 165 2.32 -19.48 11.07
CA CYS A 165 3.30 -20.09 11.94
C CYS A 165 3.30 -19.41 13.32
N SER A 166 3.98 -20.04 14.27
CA SER A 166 4.17 -19.49 15.61
C SER A 166 5.60 -19.72 16.08
N ARG A 167 6.17 -18.76 16.81
CA ARG A 167 7.48 -18.88 17.45
C ARG A 167 7.37 -18.57 18.95
N ASN A 168 8.21 -19.25 19.74
CA ASN A 168 8.34 -18.94 21.16
C ASN A 168 9.26 -17.72 21.32
N MET A 169 8.79 -16.73 22.07
CA MET A 169 9.49 -15.51 22.44
C MET A 169 9.68 -15.49 23.96
N LYS A 170 10.61 -14.67 24.46
CA LYS A 170 10.88 -14.52 25.91
C LYS A 170 9.62 -14.18 26.74
N HIS A 171 8.62 -13.54 26.14
CA HIS A 171 7.39 -13.09 26.79
C HIS A 171 6.12 -13.79 26.29
N GLY A 172 6.23 -14.95 25.64
CA GLY A 172 5.07 -15.73 25.20
C GLY A 172 5.22 -16.29 23.78
N ARG A 173 4.11 -16.68 23.16
CA ARG A 173 4.10 -17.18 21.79
C ARG A 173 3.66 -16.07 20.84
N SER A 174 4.41 -15.83 19.78
CA SER A 174 4.09 -14.83 18.75
C SER A 174 3.77 -15.53 17.44
N SER A 175 2.68 -15.11 16.79
CA SER A 175 2.28 -15.63 15.48
C SER A 175 2.95 -14.83 14.36
N TYR A 176 3.10 -15.44 13.19
CA TYR A 176 3.54 -14.74 11.98
C TYR A 176 3.01 -15.49 10.74
N LEU A 177 2.95 -14.78 9.62
CA LEU A 177 2.68 -15.39 8.31
C LEU A 177 4.02 -15.68 7.65
N ARG A 178 4.16 -16.87 7.08
CA ARG A 178 5.29 -17.26 6.25
C ARG A 178 4.81 -17.36 4.80
N PHE A 179 5.49 -16.63 3.92
CA PHE A 179 5.26 -16.61 2.48
C PHE A 179 6.35 -17.42 1.81
N ARG A 180 5.98 -18.37 0.95
CA ARG A 180 6.92 -19.10 0.11
C ARG A 180 7.01 -18.43 -1.25
N PHE A 181 8.21 -18.05 -1.67
CA PHE A 181 8.48 -17.60 -3.03
C PHE A 181 9.02 -18.76 -3.85
N ALA A 182 8.57 -18.89 -5.09
CA ALA A 182 9.22 -19.79 -6.03
C ALA A 182 10.63 -19.23 -6.29
N GLY A 183 11.66 -20.07 -6.15
CA GLY A 183 13.04 -19.65 -6.40
C GLY A 183 13.15 -19.03 -7.79
N THR A 184 13.59 -17.78 -7.84
CA THR A 184 13.94 -17.12 -9.10
C THR A 184 15.15 -17.84 -9.67
N ASP A 185 14.98 -18.53 -10.80
CA ASP A 185 16.08 -18.98 -11.65
C ASP A 185 16.70 -17.76 -12.34
N ASP A 186 17.27 -16.85 -11.55
CA ASP A 186 17.98 -15.68 -12.04
C ASP A 186 19.44 -16.11 -12.25
N GLY A 187 19.69 -16.54 -13.48
CA GLY A 187 21.01 -16.89 -13.97
C GLY A 187 21.93 -15.69 -14.05
N GLU A 188 22.48 -15.23 -12.92
CA GLU A 188 23.70 -14.41 -12.85
C GLU A 188 24.33 -14.34 -11.44
N ARG A 189 24.26 -15.41 -10.63
CA ARG A 189 25.14 -15.50 -9.44
C ARG A 189 26.55 -15.90 -9.84
N GLU A 190 27.38 -14.87 -9.96
CA GLU A 190 28.83 -14.93 -10.13
C GLU A 190 29.47 -15.97 -9.20
N LYS A 191 30.19 -16.92 -9.82
CA LYS A 191 30.86 -18.06 -9.18
C LYS A 191 31.74 -17.63 -8.00
N ARG A 192 31.29 -17.90 -6.77
CA ARG A 192 32.21 -18.21 -5.67
C ARG A 192 32.34 -19.72 -5.53
N VAL A 193 33.37 -20.23 -6.18
CA VAL A 193 33.86 -21.60 -6.03
C VAL A 193 34.29 -21.83 -4.59
N LEU A 194 33.56 -22.65 -3.84
CA LEU A 194 34.11 -23.37 -2.70
C LEU A 194 33.73 -24.84 -2.80
N LEU A 195 34.78 -25.66 -2.96
CA LEU A 195 34.74 -27.12 -2.99
C LEU A 195 34.30 -27.70 -1.66
N GLY A 196 33.39 -28.70 -1.67
CA GLY A 196 33.28 -29.63 -0.53
C GLY A 196 31.96 -30.40 -0.38
N LYS A 197 31.82 -31.50 -1.12
CA LYS A 197 30.91 -32.66 -0.92
C LYS A 197 30.10 -32.72 0.40
N ARG A 198 28.77 -32.89 0.28
CA ARG A 198 28.02 -34.15 0.59
C ARG A 198 26.55 -34.00 0.18
N LYS A 199 26.11 -34.97 -0.63
CA LYS A 199 24.83 -35.10 -1.31
C LYS A 199 23.76 -35.66 -0.36
N ARG A 200 22.76 -34.85 0.01
CA ARG A 200 21.40 -35.27 0.39
C ARG A 200 20.49 -34.04 0.43
N ASP A 201 19.47 -34.04 -0.44
CA ASP A 201 18.31 -33.13 -0.48
C ASP A 201 18.45 -31.77 -1.22
N ASP A 202 19.15 -31.75 -2.37
CA ASP A 202 19.34 -30.60 -3.28
C ASP A 202 18.05 -30.08 -4.01
N ALA A 203 16.84 -30.26 -3.46
CA ALA A 203 15.58 -29.78 -4.07
C ALA A 203 14.80 -28.77 -3.19
N GLU A 204 15.20 -28.59 -1.92
CA GLU A 204 14.59 -27.60 -1.01
C GLU A 204 15.47 -26.34 -0.82
N GLU A 205 16.67 -26.29 -1.40
CA GLU A 205 17.69 -25.28 -1.08
C GLU A 205 17.44 -23.87 -1.67
N ASP A 206 16.59 -23.72 -2.70
CA ASP A 206 16.35 -22.42 -3.36
C ASP A 206 14.98 -21.79 -3.05
N VAL A 207 14.31 -22.24 -1.99
CA VAL A 207 13.03 -21.66 -1.60
C VAL A 207 13.24 -20.47 -0.66
N GLU A 208 13.08 -19.26 -1.19
CA GLU A 208 13.10 -18.04 -0.40
C GLU A 208 11.79 -17.88 0.39
N TYR A 209 11.90 -17.45 1.65
CA TYR A 209 10.76 -17.24 2.53
C TYR A 209 10.70 -15.81 3.02
N GLY A 210 9.51 -15.23 2.91
CA GLY A 210 9.16 -13.95 3.51
C GLY A 210 8.36 -14.13 4.80
N GLU A 211 8.49 -13.21 5.77
CA GLU A 211 7.73 -13.26 7.01
C GLU A 211 7.01 -11.95 7.32
N MET A 212 5.74 -12.03 7.71
CA MET A 212 4.98 -10.91 8.29
C MET A 212 4.67 -11.18 9.76
N PRO A 213 5.25 -10.44 10.71
CA PRO A 213 5.05 -10.68 12.14
C PRO A 213 3.67 -10.23 12.62
N GLU A 214 3.18 -10.84 13.69
CA GLU A 214 2.04 -10.33 14.46
C GLU A 214 2.41 -9.02 15.16
N ASN A 215 1.56 -8.00 15.00
CA ASN A 215 1.62 -6.80 15.84
C ASN A 215 0.76 -7.03 17.08
N THR A 216 1.43 -7.26 18.22
CA THR A 216 0.75 -7.49 19.51
C THR A 216 0.38 -6.18 20.22
N GLU A 217 1.03 -5.08 19.87
CA GLU A 217 0.81 -3.77 20.48
C GLU A 217 -0.42 -3.09 19.89
N ASP A 218 -0.59 -3.16 18.56
CA ASP A 218 -1.75 -2.65 17.85
C ASP A 218 -2.43 -3.74 17.00
N PRO A 219 -3.47 -4.39 17.53
CA PRO A 219 -4.28 -5.35 16.82
C PRO A 219 -4.90 -4.88 15.51
N LEU A 220 -5.23 -3.58 15.39
CA LEU A 220 -5.90 -3.05 14.21
C LEU A 220 -4.91 -2.82 13.06
N HIS A 221 -3.61 -2.72 13.37
CA HIS A 221 -2.53 -2.59 12.39
C HIS A 221 -1.78 -3.92 12.19
N CYS A 222 -2.30 -5.03 12.72
CA CYS A 222 -1.60 -6.31 12.71
C CYS A 222 -1.70 -7.03 11.36
N PRO A 223 -0.56 -7.34 10.68
CA PRO A 223 -0.55 -8.08 9.42
C PRO A 223 -1.28 -9.42 9.49
N VAL A 224 -1.01 -10.20 10.54
CA VAL A 224 -1.64 -11.51 10.75
C VAL A 224 -3.16 -11.39 10.85
N ARG A 225 -3.68 -10.47 11.67
CA ARG A 225 -5.13 -10.31 11.89
C ARG A 225 -5.84 -9.75 10.66
N LEU A 226 -5.23 -8.82 9.95
CA LEU A 226 -5.80 -8.24 8.73
C LEU A 226 -5.82 -9.26 7.58
N TYR A 227 -4.80 -10.12 7.49
CA TYR A 227 -4.84 -11.26 6.57
C TYR A 227 -5.92 -12.28 6.94
N GLU A 228 -6.11 -12.60 8.22
CA GLU A 228 -7.20 -13.48 8.64
C GLU A 228 -8.56 -12.89 8.33
N PHE A 229 -8.72 -11.58 8.52
CA PHE A 229 -9.93 -10.88 8.14
C PHE A 229 -10.15 -10.94 6.62
N TYR A 230 -9.10 -10.73 5.83
CA TYR A 230 -9.14 -10.91 4.37
C TYR A 230 -9.61 -12.32 3.98
N LEU A 231 -8.99 -13.37 4.54
CA LEU A 231 -9.39 -14.76 4.32
C LEU A 231 -10.85 -15.02 4.70
N SER A 232 -11.35 -14.40 5.77
CA SER A 232 -12.75 -14.55 6.21
C SER A 232 -13.75 -13.96 5.21
N LYS A 233 -13.31 -13.00 4.38
CA LYS A 233 -14.12 -12.33 3.35
C LYS A 233 -13.92 -12.92 1.95
N CYS A 234 -13.00 -13.87 1.79
CA CYS A 234 -12.74 -14.57 0.53
C CYS A 234 -13.65 -15.82 0.39
N PRO A 235 -14.10 -16.17 -0.82
CA PRO A 235 -14.79 -17.44 -1.08
C PRO A 235 -13.91 -18.64 -0.70
N ASP A 236 -14.48 -19.69 -0.10
CA ASP A 236 -13.68 -20.84 0.37
C ASP A 236 -12.89 -21.53 -0.76
N CYS A 237 -13.41 -21.53 -1.98
CA CYS A 237 -12.77 -22.18 -3.14
C CYS A 237 -11.42 -21.56 -3.56
N VAL A 238 -11.09 -20.34 -3.10
CA VAL A 238 -9.81 -19.69 -3.46
C VAL A 238 -8.69 -19.95 -2.47
N LYS A 239 -9.00 -20.41 -1.25
CA LYS A 239 -8.04 -20.48 -0.12
C LYS A 239 -6.91 -21.49 -0.33
N GLU A 240 -7.08 -22.41 -1.26
CA GLU A 240 -6.07 -23.41 -1.64
C GLU A 240 -5.49 -23.14 -3.04
N ARG A 241 -5.84 -22.01 -3.67
CA ARG A 241 -5.38 -21.72 -5.03
C ARG A 241 -3.89 -21.35 -5.04
N PRO A 242 -3.10 -21.94 -5.96
CA PRO A 242 -1.67 -21.68 -6.08
C PRO A 242 -1.33 -20.50 -7.01
N ASP A 243 -2.33 -19.83 -7.58
CA ASP A 243 -2.17 -18.87 -8.68
C ASP A 243 -2.78 -17.49 -8.41
N VAL A 244 -3.31 -17.25 -7.21
CA VAL A 244 -3.93 -15.96 -6.86
C VAL A 244 -3.84 -15.67 -5.37
N PHE A 245 -3.63 -14.40 -5.03
CA PHE A 245 -3.67 -13.90 -3.66
C PHE A 245 -4.58 -12.67 -3.53
N TYR A 246 -4.38 -11.63 -4.34
CA TYR A 246 -5.25 -10.45 -4.35
C TYR A 246 -6.48 -10.70 -5.24
N LEU A 247 -7.67 -10.64 -4.64
CA LEU A 247 -8.93 -10.91 -5.34
C LEU A 247 -9.67 -9.60 -5.65
N GLN A 248 -10.38 -9.59 -6.78
CA GLN A 248 -11.20 -8.45 -7.20
C GLN A 248 -12.40 -8.28 -6.24
N PRO A 249 -12.60 -7.09 -5.64
CA PRO A 249 -13.80 -6.80 -4.85
C PRO A 249 -15.09 -6.94 -5.63
N GLU A 250 -16.13 -7.44 -4.97
CA GLU A 250 -17.49 -7.53 -5.51
C GLU A 250 -18.17 -6.15 -5.50
N SER A 251 -18.70 -5.73 -6.64
CA SER A 251 -19.36 -4.41 -6.77
C SER A 251 -20.56 -4.21 -5.85
N SER A 252 -21.23 -5.29 -5.46
CA SER A 252 -22.41 -5.27 -4.59
C SER A 252 -22.11 -5.49 -3.10
N CYS A 253 -20.84 -5.67 -2.71
CA CYS A 253 -20.52 -5.91 -1.32
C CYS A 253 -20.61 -4.63 -0.47
N HIS A 254 -20.93 -4.81 0.80
CA HIS A 254 -20.99 -3.75 1.80
C HIS A 254 -20.34 -4.23 3.10
N PRO A 255 -20.07 -3.36 4.09
CA PRO A 255 -19.32 -3.75 5.29
C PRO A 255 -19.87 -4.97 6.03
N GLY A 256 -21.20 -5.14 6.06
CA GLY A 256 -21.88 -6.30 6.65
C GLY A 256 -21.89 -7.60 5.82
N SER A 257 -21.43 -7.60 4.57
CA SER A 257 -21.44 -8.79 3.72
C SER A 257 -20.49 -9.87 4.27
N SER A 258 -20.89 -11.14 4.17
CA SER A 258 -20.04 -12.29 4.55
C SER A 258 -18.84 -12.45 3.61
N VAL A 259 -19.05 -12.19 2.32
CA VAL A 259 -18.04 -12.24 1.27
C VAL A 259 -17.88 -10.85 0.67
N TRP A 260 -16.64 -10.40 0.52
CA TRP A 260 -16.31 -9.11 -0.12
C TRP A 260 -15.66 -9.27 -1.49
N TYR A 261 -15.05 -10.42 -1.75
CA TYR A 261 -14.21 -10.64 -2.92
C TYR A 261 -14.77 -11.73 -3.83
N SER A 262 -14.53 -11.56 -5.12
CA SER A 262 -14.83 -12.56 -6.14
C SER A 262 -13.76 -13.66 -6.17
N THR A 263 -13.87 -14.57 -7.13
CA THR A 263 -12.82 -15.57 -7.43
C THR A 263 -11.80 -15.09 -8.46
N GLN A 264 -11.97 -13.89 -9.02
CA GLN A 264 -11.10 -13.32 -10.03
C GLN A 264 -9.91 -12.59 -9.39
N PRO A 265 -8.74 -12.61 -10.03
CA PRO A 265 -7.61 -11.81 -9.57
C PRO A 265 -7.95 -10.32 -9.62
N LEU A 266 -7.35 -9.53 -8.72
CA LEU A 266 -7.41 -8.08 -8.76
C LEU A 266 -6.86 -7.57 -10.10
N ASP A 267 -7.54 -6.60 -10.70
CA ASP A 267 -7.07 -5.97 -11.93
C ASP A 267 -5.65 -5.40 -11.77
N GLY A 268 -4.79 -5.69 -12.75
CA GLY A 268 -3.38 -5.32 -12.71
C GLY A 268 -3.15 -3.80 -12.69
N THR A 269 -4.04 -3.01 -13.31
CA THR A 269 -3.95 -1.55 -13.29
C THR A 269 -4.32 -0.96 -11.92
N ILE A 270 -5.28 -1.58 -11.23
CA ILE A 270 -5.63 -1.21 -9.85
C ILE A 270 -4.47 -1.53 -8.91
N LEU A 271 -3.90 -2.73 -9.02
CA LEU A 271 -2.73 -3.15 -8.23
C LEU A 271 -1.54 -2.21 -8.45
N ASP A 272 -1.23 -1.90 -9.71
CA ASP A 272 -0.17 -0.97 -10.10
C ASP A 272 -0.37 0.43 -9.51
N SER A 273 -1.60 0.93 -9.56
CA SER A 273 -1.96 2.24 -9.01
C SER A 273 -1.80 2.29 -7.48
N MET A 274 -2.27 1.26 -6.77
CA MET A 274 -2.09 1.13 -5.32
C MET A 274 -0.62 1.03 -4.94
N LEU A 275 0.13 0.15 -5.62
CA LEU A 275 1.55 -0.08 -5.38
C LEU A 275 2.36 1.20 -5.59
N SER A 276 2.09 1.95 -6.66
CA SER A 276 2.79 3.21 -6.95
C SER A 276 2.64 4.21 -5.80
N ARG A 277 1.43 4.36 -5.24
CA ARG A 277 1.19 5.22 -4.07
C ARG A 277 1.89 4.71 -2.81
N ILE A 278 1.93 3.40 -2.61
CA ILE A 278 2.61 2.78 -1.47
C ILE A 278 4.12 2.99 -1.54
N LEU A 279 4.72 2.88 -2.73
CA LEU A 279 6.15 3.13 -2.94
C LEU A 279 6.54 4.59 -2.71
N ALA A 280 5.60 5.53 -2.72
CA ALA A 280 5.86 6.91 -2.31
C ALA A 280 5.91 7.10 -0.78
N VAL A 281 5.54 6.10 0.02
CA VAL A 281 5.60 6.15 1.50
C VAL A 281 7.06 6.01 1.94
N ARG A 282 7.51 6.86 2.85
CA ARG A 282 8.90 6.84 3.33
C ARG A 282 9.24 5.56 4.11
N ASP A 283 8.33 5.13 4.98
CA ASP A 283 8.56 4.07 5.96
C ASP A 283 8.81 2.70 5.34
N VAL A 284 8.40 2.47 4.09
CA VAL A 284 8.60 1.19 3.38
C VAL A 284 9.99 1.03 2.76
N HIS A 285 10.84 2.06 2.86
CA HIS A 285 12.23 2.04 2.37
C HIS A 285 13.25 2.08 3.51
N VAL A 286 12.79 2.06 4.75
CA VAL A 286 13.69 1.92 5.91
C VAL A 286 14.09 0.45 6.03
N GLU A 287 15.39 0.16 6.01
CA GLU A 287 15.86 -1.22 6.22
C GLU A 287 15.25 -1.79 7.52
N PRO A 288 14.63 -2.97 7.47
CA PRO A 288 14.11 -3.60 8.66
C PRO A 288 15.29 -3.85 9.61
N LYS A 289 15.26 -3.25 10.80
CA LYS A 289 16.23 -3.59 11.85
C LYS A 289 16.13 -5.10 12.06
N PRO A 290 17.22 -5.88 11.91
CA PRO A 290 17.18 -7.28 12.25
C PRO A 290 16.75 -7.38 13.72
N MET A 291 15.66 -8.09 14.00
CA MET A 291 15.35 -8.53 15.36
C MET A 291 16.51 -9.41 15.77
N GLN A 292 17.49 -8.85 16.48
CA GLN A 292 18.60 -9.63 16.99
C GLN A 292 18.03 -10.72 17.90
N PRO A 293 18.30 -12.01 17.63
CA PRO A 293 18.11 -13.02 18.65
C PRO A 293 19.05 -12.64 19.79
N SER A 294 18.50 -12.33 20.96
CA SER A 294 19.31 -12.10 22.14
C SER A 294 20.04 -13.39 22.48
N SER A 295 21.27 -13.55 21.99
CA SER A 295 22.20 -14.59 22.40
C SER A 295 22.68 -14.22 23.80
N SER A 296 22.09 -14.86 24.80
CA SER A 296 22.72 -15.00 26.10
C SER A 296 23.19 -16.45 26.20
N ASP A 297 24.31 -16.72 25.52
CA ASP A 297 25.20 -17.83 25.87
C ASP A 297 26.18 -17.28 26.91
N GLU A 298 25.83 -17.40 28.18
CA GLU A 298 26.83 -17.53 29.25
C GLU A 298 26.28 -18.58 30.21
N ASP A 299 26.68 -19.83 29.96
CA ASP A 299 26.75 -20.85 31.01
C ASP A 299 27.76 -21.91 30.58
N THR A 300 28.98 -21.81 31.11
CA THR A 300 29.82 -22.98 31.37
C THR A 300 30.95 -22.61 32.33
N PRO A 301 31.42 -23.57 33.13
CA PRO A 301 30.80 -24.09 34.34
C PRO A 301 31.50 -23.64 35.64
#